data_AF-A0A661P4R5-F1
#
_entry.id   AF-A0A661P4R5-F1
#
_cell.length_a   1.000
_cell.length_b   1.000
_cell.length_c   1.000
_cell.angle_alpha   90.00
_cell.angle_beta   90.00
_cell.angle_gamma   90.00
#
_symmetry.space_group_name_H-M   'P 1'
#
loop_
_entity.id
_entity.type
_entity.pdbx_description
1 polymer ?
#
loop_
_entity_poly.entity_id
_entity_poly.type
_entity_poly.pdbx_seq_one_letter_code
_entity_poly.pdbx_strand_id
1 'polypeptide(L)'
;MRKASDVFKDIGVNFVTEEPVAYGWINDDLAYEIATGRGIFGEPVWGVSVRSKSNPKVSHDASMMVADRGAADEYVALLKEEYT
;
A
#
# COMPACT_ATOMS: atom_id res chain seq x y z
N MET A 1 11.62 -4.08 -16.69
CA MET A 1 11.03 -3.15 -15.71
C MET A 1 10.65 -3.96 -14.48
N ARG A 2 11.06 -3.57 -13.26
CA ARG A 2 10.67 -4.27 -12.01
C ARG A 2 9.15 -4.13 -11.82
N LYS A 3 8.43 -5.16 -11.38
CA LYS A 3 6.98 -5.06 -11.12
C LYS A 3 6.76 -4.38 -9.76
N ALA A 4 5.65 -3.66 -9.58
CA ALA A 4 5.31 -3.04 -8.29
C ALA A 4 5.29 -4.08 -7.16
N SER A 5 4.71 -5.26 -7.40
CA SER A 5 4.71 -6.39 -6.46
C SER A 5 6.11 -6.80 -5.99
N ASP A 6 7.15 -6.64 -6.83
CA ASP A 6 8.51 -7.05 -6.49
C ASP A 6 9.16 -6.10 -5.46
N VAL A 7 8.55 -4.95 -5.17
CA VAL A 7 8.96 -4.03 -4.09
C VAL A 7 8.49 -4.55 -2.72
N PHE A 8 7.51 -5.46 -2.70
CA PHE A 8 6.88 -5.97 -1.48
C PHE A 8 7.30 -7.41 -1.12
N LYS A 9 7.91 -8.16 -2.05
CA LYS A 9 8.26 -9.59 -1.89
C LYS A 9 9.33 -9.93 -0.84
N ASP A 10 10.21 -8.98 -0.49
CA ASP A 10 11.43 -9.29 0.28
C ASP A 10 11.33 -9.01 1.79
N ILE A 11 10.18 -8.55 2.29
CA ILE A 11 10.03 -8.18 3.69
C ILE A 11 8.71 -8.72 4.19
N GLY A 12 8.77 -9.66 5.13
CA GLY A 12 7.59 -10.27 5.74
C GLY A 12 6.51 -9.24 6.06
N VAL A 13 5.34 -9.46 5.44
CA VAL A 13 4.02 -8.85 5.66
C VAL A 13 4.05 -7.47 6.31
N ASN A 14 3.89 -6.45 5.48
CA ASN A 14 3.73 -5.08 5.94
C ASN A 14 2.33 -4.87 6.54
N PHE A 15 2.26 -4.20 7.70
CA PHE A 15 1.06 -3.59 8.27
C PHE A 15 -0.22 -4.46 8.29
N VAL A 16 -0.35 -5.31 9.33
CA VAL A 16 -1.64 -5.78 9.91
C VAL A 16 -2.60 -6.55 8.98
N THR A 17 -2.28 -6.64 7.69
CA THR A 17 -3.16 -7.13 6.63
C THR A 17 -2.52 -8.33 5.98
N GLU A 18 -3.24 -9.46 5.99
CA GLU A 18 -2.67 -10.77 5.68
C GLU A 18 -2.68 -11.05 4.17
N GLU A 19 -3.55 -10.36 3.42
CA GLU A 19 -3.83 -10.67 2.02
C GLU A 19 -3.77 -9.41 1.13
N PRO A 20 -2.69 -9.23 0.36
CA PRO A 20 -2.62 -8.23 -0.69
C PRO A 20 -3.62 -8.54 -1.81
N VAL A 21 -4.34 -7.51 -2.24
CA VAL A 21 -5.36 -7.64 -3.30
C VAL A 21 -5.06 -6.78 -4.53
N ALA A 22 -4.20 -5.76 -4.41
CA ALA A 22 -3.78 -4.96 -5.55
C ALA A 22 -2.38 -4.37 -5.35
N TYR A 23 -1.70 -4.13 -6.47
CA TYR A 23 -0.41 -3.46 -6.54
C TYR A 23 -0.40 -2.44 -7.66
N GLY A 24 0.42 -1.41 -7.54
CA GLY A 24 0.68 -0.50 -8.65
C GLY A 24 1.80 0.48 -8.37
N TRP A 25 2.10 1.30 -9.37
CA TRP A 25 3.04 2.41 -9.25
C TRP A 25 2.27 3.70 -8.95
N ILE A 26 2.80 4.49 -8.04
CA ILE A 26 2.38 5.88 -7.82
C ILE A 26 3.14 6.77 -8.80
N ASN A 27 4.46 6.62 -8.85
CA ASN A 27 5.35 7.27 -9.81
C ASN A 27 6.54 6.35 -10.16
N ASP A 28 7.60 6.90 -10.74
CA ASP A 28 8.77 6.14 -11.15
C ASP A 28 9.49 5.43 -9.99
N ASP A 29 9.42 5.92 -8.76
CA ASP A 29 10.13 5.36 -7.62
C ASP A 29 9.22 4.70 -6.57
N LEU A 30 7.99 5.19 -6.43
CA LEU A 30 7.05 4.77 -5.39
C LEU A 30 6.04 3.75 -5.93
N ALA A 31 5.91 2.62 -5.23
CA ALA A 31 4.90 1.60 -5.45
C ALA A 31 3.93 1.53 -4.27
N TYR A 32 2.70 1.09 -4.53
CA TYR A 32 1.69 0.82 -3.51
C TYR A 32 1.25 -0.64 -3.52
N GLU A 33 0.81 -1.10 -2.35
CA GLU A 33 0.08 -2.34 -2.10
C GLU A 33 -1.23 -1.98 -1.40
N ILE A 34 -2.35 -2.51 -1.89
CA ILE A 34 -3.63 -2.50 -1.17
C ILE A 34 -3.83 -3.91 -0.63
N ALA A 35 -4.04 -4.02 0.68
CA ALA A 35 -4.23 -5.28 1.38
C ALA A 35 -5.42 -5.21 2.32
N THR A 36 -6.02 -6.37 2.59
CA THR A 36 -7.13 -6.50 3.54
C THR A 36 -6.66 -7.17 4.81
N GLY A 37 -7.22 -6.76 5.95
CA GLY A 37 -6.93 -7.38 7.23
C GLY A 37 -8.08 -7.24 8.21
N ARG A 38 -7.76 -7.55 9.47
CA ARG A 38 -8.68 -7.37 10.60
C ARG A 38 -8.07 -6.39 11.59
N GLY A 39 -8.87 -5.41 12.01
CA GLY A 39 -8.52 -4.53 13.10
C GLY A 39 -8.46 -5.28 14.43
N ILE A 40 -8.01 -4.59 15.49
CA ILE A 40 -7.86 -5.20 16.82
C ILE A 40 -9.18 -5.67 17.43
N PHE A 41 -10.32 -5.16 16.96
CA PHE A 41 -11.65 -5.57 17.38
C PHE A 41 -12.33 -6.53 16.38
N GLY A 42 -11.59 -7.01 15.38
CA GLY A 42 -12.03 -8.01 14.40
C GLY A 42 -12.80 -7.46 13.20
N GLU A 43 -12.99 -6.14 13.11
CA GLU A 43 -13.57 -5.44 11.98
C GLU A 43 -12.69 -5.52 10.73
N PRO A 44 -13.27 -5.58 9.52
CA PRO A 44 -12.48 -5.55 8.30
C PRO A 44 -11.82 -4.17 8.15
N VAL A 45 -10.54 -4.18 7.80
CA VAL A 45 -9.76 -2.96 7.54
C VAL A 45 -9.00 -3.09 6.23
N TRP A 46 -8.77 -1.96 5.58
CA TRP A 46 -8.05 -1.87 4.32
C TRP A 46 -6.77 -1.06 4.53
N GLY A 47 -5.63 -1.61 4.14
CA GLY A 47 -4.34 -0.96 4.24
C GLY A 47 -3.81 -0.57 2.87
N VAL A 48 -3.32 0.66 2.75
CA VAL A 48 -2.49 1.12 1.63
C VAL A 48 -1.07 1.24 2.15
N SER A 49 -0.18 0.38 1.69
CA SER A 49 1.25 0.41 2.00
C SER A 49 2.02 1.03 0.84
N VAL A 50 2.84 2.04 1.10
CA VAL A 50 3.69 2.69 0.09
C VAL A 50 5.16 2.41 0.36
N ARG A 51 5.90 2.06 -0.68
CA ARG A 51 7.34 1.77 -0.62
C ARG A 51 8.08 2.34 -1.81
N SER A 52 9.33 2.73 -1.58
CA SER A 52 10.24 3.12 -2.65
C SER A 52 10.99 1.90 -3.19
N LYS A 53 11.18 1.85 -4.52
CA LYS A 53 12.02 0.84 -5.17
C LYS A 53 13.52 1.05 -4.88
N SER A 54 13.93 2.31 -4.62
CA SER A 54 15.32 2.69 -4.33
C SER A 54 15.64 2.61 -2.83
N ASN A 55 14.63 2.77 -1.97
CA ASN A 55 14.73 2.58 -0.54
C ASN A 55 13.58 1.67 -0.06
N PRO A 56 13.83 0.37 0.20
CA PRO A 56 12.78 -0.63 0.45
C PRO A 56 12.05 -0.48 1.79
N LYS A 57 12.22 0.66 2.47
CA LYS A 57 11.46 1.02 3.67
C LYS A 57 10.04 1.44 3.32
N VAL A 58 9.14 1.20 4.26
CA VAL A 58 7.77 1.71 4.22
C VAL A 58 7.79 3.21 4.40
N SER A 59 7.06 3.92 3.55
CA SER A 59 6.75 5.32 3.78
C SER A 59 5.58 5.39 4.76
N HIS A 60 5.87 5.63 6.04
CA HIS A 60 4.83 5.77 7.06
C HIS A 60 3.91 6.97 6.79
N ASP A 61 4.45 8.04 6.21
CA ASP A 61 3.69 9.26 5.91
C ASP A 61 2.74 9.07 4.73
N ALA A 62 3.06 8.17 3.80
CA ALA A 62 2.23 7.88 2.63
C ALA A 62 1.40 6.58 2.78
N SER A 63 1.57 5.84 3.87
CA SER A 63 0.80 4.61 4.13
C SER A 63 -0.38 4.88 5.06
N MET A 64 -1.53 4.26 4.82
CA MET A 64 -2.76 4.55 5.56
C MET A 64 -3.66 3.33 5.73
N MET A 65 -4.40 3.29 6.84
CA MET A 65 -5.53 2.37 7.04
C MET A 65 -6.84 3.11 6.79
N VAL A 66 -7.75 2.49 6.05
CA VAL A 66 -9.04 3.06 5.66
C VAL A 66 -10.17 2.04 5.85
N ALA A 67 -11.41 2.55 5.85
CA ALA A 67 -12.59 1.78 6.20
C ALA A 67 -12.97 0.71 5.16
N ASP A 68 -12.73 0.98 3.88
CA ASP A 68 -13.15 0.12 2.78
C ASP A 68 -12.26 0.25 1.53
N ARG A 69 -12.57 -0.57 0.52
CA ARG A 69 -11.85 -0.59 -0.75
C ARG A 69 -11.93 0.74 -1.51
N GLY A 70 -13.10 1.38 -1.52
CA GLY A 70 -13.32 2.62 -2.26
C GLY A 70 -12.42 3.72 -1.72
N ALA A 71 -12.37 3.86 -0.40
CA ALA A 71 -11.47 4.80 0.27
C ALA A 71 -9.98 4.49 -0.01
N ALA A 72 -9.60 3.22 -0.13
CA ALA A 72 -8.22 2.84 -0.47
C ALA A 72 -7.86 3.24 -1.91
N ASP A 73 -8.78 3.03 -2.85
CA ASP A 73 -8.59 3.43 -4.25
C ASP A 73 -8.56 4.96 -4.40
N GLU A 74 -9.43 5.69 -3.71
CA GLU A 74 -9.44 7.16 -3.66
C GLU A 74 -8.13 7.71 -3.09
N TYR A 75 -7.65 7.14 -1.98
CA TYR A 75 -6.38 7.56 -1.38
C TYR A 75 -5.18 7.33 -2.32
N VAL A 76 -5.14 6.20 -3.04
CA VAL A 76 -4.11 5.95 -4.06
C VAL A 76 -4.20 6.96 -5.21
N ALA A 77 -5.40 7.37 -5.62
CA ALA A 77 -5.57 8.40 -6.65
C ALA A 77 -5.01 9.76 -6.17
N LEU A 78 -5.31 10.16 -4.94
CA LEU A 78 -4.76 11.38 -4.33
C LEU A 78 -3.23 11.35 -4.28
N LEU A 79 -2.64 10.23 -3.82
CA LEU A 79 -1.18 10.07 -3.81
C LEU A 79 -0.58 10.20 -5.22
N LYS A 80 -1.24 9.67 -6.25
CA LYS A 80 -0.74 9.84 -7.62
C LYS A 80 -0.73 11.31 -8.03
N GLU A 81 -1.76 12.07 -7.69
CA GLU A 81 -1.82 13.51 -7.97
C GLU A 81 -0.74 14.30 -7.21
N GLU A 82 -0.52 13.99 -5.93
CA GLU A 82 0.48 14.68 -5.09
C GLU A 82 1.93 14.42 -5.52
N TYR A 83 2.21 13.23 -6.05
CA TYR A 83 3.55 12.78 -6.43
C TYR A 83 3.81 12.77 -7.96
N THR A 84 2.95 13.45 -8.74
CA THR A 84 3.13 13.70 -10.18
C THR A 84 4.16 14.81 -10.44
#